data_AF-A0A2T0A0L8-F1
#
_entry.id   AF-A0A2T0A0L8-F1
#
_cell.length_a   1.000
_cell.length_b   1.000
_cell.length_c   1.000
_cell.angle_alpha   90.00
_cell.angle_beta   90.00
_cell.angle_gamma   90.00
#
_symmetry.space_group_name_H-M   'P 1'
#
loop_
_entity.id
_entity.type
_entity.pdbx_description
1 polymer ?
#
loop_
_entity_poly.entity_id
_entity_poly.type
_entity_poly.pdbx_seq_one_letter_code
_entity_poly.pdbx_strand_id
1 'polypeptide(L)'
;MYCVPILRAKMPSSTIIGYVRTGYGSRSQSDVSKEIDQYKKWAGIKVDSKTGQTAKLDGIFFDEVSDSTSSTNLKRYQTYSSLARTAFGTTGSTVIFNPGTAVDARFFNWADLVMYYESAYADYSTSQLPKNAQLLAKSAIINHSFPTGSAGSKQLPVTLKPLVPASGAVYITDLDIDQVDVYSKFGPDWQEFVKDVAQLGGTQPSTGVQLPVTTPAPTAKTKVIVPLYSWSDKCWPELQEAAAANPSQQFVLIVNPNSGPTLDPTNPSMYCVPILRSKVPDSSIIGYVRTTYGDRASSDVAADIDQYKSWAGIKVNATTGATAKLDGIFFDEVSSSTNTTNLERYESFATLTRNAFGSSGSTVVFNPGTAVDTRFFNWADLIMYYESAFADYSTSKLPQDAQLLRKSAIVVHSFPTGSAGSTQLPITLKPLVPASGAVYITDLDIKQVDVYSKFGGDWQEFVKDVSQLNAGTAATATAAGTVNTLATSPTARITNGAGRMQKRMWRGE
;
A
#
# COMPACT_ATOMS: atom_id res chain seq x y z
N MET A 1 24.65 -19.48 -23.07
CA MET A 1 25.18 -20.87 -23.03
C MET A 1 26.70 -20.90 -22.92
N TYR A 2 27.46 -20.32 -23.86
CA TYR A 2 28.94 -20.32 -23.85
C TYR A 2 29.58 -19.75 -22.57
N CYS A 3 29.00 -18.71 -21.97
CA CYS A 3 29.55 -18.12 -20.75
C CYS A 3 29.36 -18.98 -19.49
N VAL A 4 28.52 -20.02 -19.51
CA VAL A 4 28.18 -20.79 -18.30
C VAL A 4 29.40 -21.43 -17.65
N PRO A 5 30.28 -22.16 -18.37
CA PRO A 5 31.49 -22.70 -17.76
C PRO A 5 32.49 -21.63 -17.31
N ILE A 6 32.56 -20.51 -18.01
CA ILE A 6 33.43 -19.38 -17.63
C ILE A 6 32.97 -18.82 -16.27
N LEU A 7 31.66 -18.59 -16.12
CA LEU A 7 31.07 -18.13 -14.87
C LEU A 7 31.28 -19.14 -13.75
N ARG A 8 31.10 -20.43 -14.00
CA ARG A 8 31.37 -21.49 -13.00
C ARG A 8 32.83 -21.53 -12.58
N ALA A 9 33.77 -21.37 -13.50
CA ALA A 9 35.20 -21.36 -13.19
C ALA A 9 35.60 -20.12 -12.36
N LYS A 10 34.98 -18.97 -12.63
CA LYS A 10 35.26 -17.71 -11.92
C LYS A 10 34.50 -17.60 -10.59
N MET A 11 33.34 -18.22 -10.48
CA MET A 11 32.44 -18.13 -9.34
C MET A 11 31.91 -19.54 -8.99
N PRO A 12 32.78 -20.41 -8.43
CA PRO A 12 32.44 -21.82 -8.20
C PRO A 12 31.33 -22.03 -7.17
N SER A 13 31.06 -21.03 -6.34
CA SER A 13 29.95 -21.03 -5.35
C SER A 13 28.62 -20.53 -5.93
N SER A 14 28.57 -20.09 -7.18
CA SER A 14 27.35 -19.55 -7.79
C SER A 14 26.42 -20.64 -8.32
N THR A 15 25.13 -20.44 -8.09
CA THR A 15 24.04 -21.19 -8.73
C THR A 15 23.66 -20.51 -10.05
N ILE A 16 23.62 -21.26 -11.15
CA ILE A 16 23.21 -20.75 -12.47
C ILE A 16 21.90 -21.45 -12.88
N ILE A 17 20.82 -20.69 -13.01
CA ILE A 17 19.47 -21.21 -13.23
C ILE A 17 18.90 -20.79 -14.59
N GLY A 18 18.00 -21.61 -15.15
CA GLY A 18 17.29 -21.31 -16.40
C GLY A 18 15.99 -20.54 -16.14
N TYR A 19 15.67 -19.56 -16.99
CA TYR A 19 14.45 -18.76 -16.87
C TYR A 19 13.28 -19.44 -17.59
N VAL A 20 12.13 -19.58 -16.93
CA VAL A 20 10.92 -20.15 -17.52
C VAL A 20 9.74 -19.25 -17.18
N ARG A 21 9.14 -18.64 -18.20
CA ARG A 21 7.95 -17.79 -18.06
C ARG A 21 6.72 -18.65 -17.81
N THR A 22 5.87 -18.32 -16.84
CA THR A 22 4.63 -19.07 -16.55
C THR A 22 3.34 -18.34 -16.94
N GLY A 23 3.40 -17.06 -17.31
CA GLY A 23 2.24 -16.32 -17.82
C GLY A 23 1.17 -16.04 -16.78
N TYR A 24 1.51 -15.95 -15.48
CA TYR A 24 0.56 -15.93 -14.37
C TYR A 24 -0.43 -17.10 -14.44
N GLY A 25 0.05 -18.24 -14.94
CA GLY A 25 -0.77 -19.43 -15.11
C GLY A 25 -1.58 -19.52 -16.41
N SER A 26 -1.39 -18.59 -17.34
CA SER A 26 -1.98 -18.68 -18.69
C SER A 26 -1.25 -19.71 -19.57
N ARG A 27 0.02 -20.02 -19.30
CA ARG A 27 0.77 -20.99 -20.10
C ARG A 27 0.38 -22.42 -19.76
N SER A 28 0.35 -23.26 -20.79
CA SER A 28 0.09 -24.69 -20.62
C SER A 28 1.23 -25.36 -19.85
N GLN A 29 0.92 -26.37 -19.03
CA GLN A 29 1.93 -27.19 -18.36
C GLN A 29 2.88 -27.85 -19.36
N SER A 30 2.39 -28.23 -20.55
CA SER A 30 3.23 -28.81 -21.60
C SER A 30 4.30 -27.85 -22.12
N ASP A 31 4.00 -26.56 -22.25
CA ASP A 31 4.98 -25.60 -22.77
C ASP A 31 6.03 -25.28 -21.71
N VAL A 32 5.62 -25.11 -20.45
CA VAL A 32 6.52 -24.97 -19.30
C VAL A 32 7.45 -26.18 -19.20
N SER A 33 6.92 -27.41 -19.32
CA SER A 33 7.74 -28.63 -19.29
C SER A 33 8.75 -28.69 -20.44
N LYS A 34 8.37 -28.29 -21.66
CA LYS A 34 9.28 -28.28 -22.82
C LYS A 34 10.47 -27.34 -22.61
N GLU A 35 10.26 -26.17 -22.01
CA GLU A 35 11.33 -25.22 -21.72
C GLU A 35 12.28 -25.74 -20.62
N ILE A 36 11.74 -26.35 -19.56
CA ILE A 36 12.55 -27.04 -18.54
C ILE A 36 13.43 -28.12 -19.19
N ASP A 37 12.84 -28.96 -20.06
CA ASP A 37 13.57 -30.01 -20.77
C ASP A 37 14.63 -29.46 -21.73
N GLN A 38 14.39 -28.28 -22.32
CA GLN A 38 15.38 -27.61 -23.16
C GLN A 38 16.62 -27.21 -22.34
N TYR A 39 16.45 -26.64 -21.15
CA TYR A 39 17.56 -26.35 -20.27
C TYR A 39 18.26 -27.60 -19.75
N LYS A 40 17.51 -28.67 -19.44
CA LYS A 40 18.08 -29.96 -19.04
C LYS A 40 19.07 -30.51 -20.08
N LYS A 41 18.74 -30.38 -21.37
CA LYS A 41 19.61 -30.82 -22.48
C LYS A 41 20.96 -30.09 -22.51
N TRP A 42 21.06 -28.87 -21.97
CA TRP A 42 22.31 -28.11 -21.96
C TRP A 42 23.43 -28.80 -21.16
N ALA A 43 23.07 -29.69 -20.22
CA ALA A 43 24.04 -30.50 -19.50
C ALA A 43 24.85 -31.44 -20.42
N GLY A 44 24.31 -31.81 -21.59
CA GLY A 44 24.99 -32.62 -22.60
C GLY A 44 25.66 -31.82 -23.72
N ILE A 45 25.46 -30.50 -23.78
CA ILE A 45 26.04 -29.66 -24.83
C ILE A 45 27.43 -29.23 -24.41
N LYS A 46 28.45 -29.75 -25.10
CA LYS A 46 29.84 -29.29 -24.96
C LYS A 46 29.96 -27.91 -25.60
N VAL A 47 30.29 -26.90 -24.79
CA VAL A 47 30.48 -25.51 -25.26
C VAL A 47 31.94 -25.13 -25.39
N ASP A 48 32.84 -25.95 -24.86
CA ASP A 48 34.28 -25.89 -25.09
C ASP A 48 34.78 -27.27 -25.53
N SER A 49 35.26 -27.36 -26.76
CA SER A 49 35.74 -28.60 -27.37
C SER A 49 37.06 -29.08 -26.79
N LYS A 50 37.85 -28.20 -26.16
CA LYS A 50 39.16 -28.53 -25.57
C LYS A 50 39.02 -29.05 -24.15
N THR A 51 38.18 -28.42 -23.33
CA THR A 51 38.00 -28.80 -21.93
C THR A 51 36.86 -29.77 -21.70
N GLY A 52 35.95 -29.93 -22.69
CA GLY A 52 34.77 -30.77 -22.58
C GLY A 52 33.68 -30.22 -21.65
N GLN A 53 33.83 -28.97 -21.19
CA GLN A 53 32.87 -28.33 -20.30
C GLN A 53 31.50 -28.13 -20.95
N THR A 54 30.45 -28.26 -20.13
CA THR A 54 29.06 -28.14 -20.58
C THR A 54 28.37 -26.95 -19.96
N ALA A 55 27.29 -26.49 -20.59
CA ALA A 55 26.46 -25.42 -20.07
C ALA A 55 25.39 -25.92 -19.10
N LYS A 56 25.70 -26.95 -18.31
CA LYS A 56 24.81 -27.48 -17.26
C LYS A 56 24.33 -26.33 -16.37
N LEU A 57 23.03 -26.29 -16.11
CA LEU A 57 22.39 -25.40 -15.14
C LEU A 57 22.07 -26.15 -13.84
N ASP A 58 21.81 -25.40 -12.78
CA ASP A 58 21.56 -25.89 -11.42
C ASP A 58 20.07 -25.91 -11.06
N GLY A 59 19.20 -25.40 -11.93
CA GLY A 59 17.78 -25.31 -11.61
C GLY A 59 17.00 -24.37 -12.51
N ILE A 60 15.81 -23.98 -12.03
CA ILE A 60 14.85 -23.17 -12.78
C ILE A 60 14.36 -21.99 -11.93
N PHE A 61 14.38 -20.82 -12.55
CA PHE A 61 13.66 -19.61 -12.15
C PHE A 61 12.34 -19.57 -12.92
N PHE A 62 11.23 -19.69 -12.21
CA PHE A 62 9.91 -19.51 -12.79
C PHE A 62 9.46 -18.07 -12.63
N ASP A 63 9.16 -17.42 -13.74
CA ASP A 63 8.72 -16.03 -13.76
C ASP A 63 7.21 -15.90 -13.95
N GLU A 64 6.69 -14.72 -13.62
CA GLU A 64 5.26 -14.39 -13.66
C GLU A 64 4.43 -15.42 -12.89
N VAL A 65 4.87 -15.82 -11.69
CA VAL A 65 4.16 -16.78 -10.85
C VAL A 65 2.89 -16.13 -10.31
N SER A 66 1.73 -16.71 -10.60
CA SER A 66 0.46 -16.26 -10.03
C SER A 66 0.40 -16.52 -8.53
N ASP A 67 0.06 -15.48 -7.78
CA ASP A 67 -0.17 -15.45 -6.33
C ASP A 67 -1.52 -16.06 -5.89
N SER A 68 -2.37 -16.46 -6.85
CA SER A 68 -3.69 -17.04 -6.60
C SER A 68 -3.62 -18.25 -5.65
N THR A 69 -4.50 -18.27 -4.66
CA THR A 69 -4.61 -19.38 -3.69
C THR A 69 -5.61 -20.46 -4.12
N SER A 70 -6.10 -20.41 -5.36
CA SER A 70 -6.98 -21.44 -5.89
C SER A 70 -6.28 -22.81 -5.89
N SER A 71 -7.03 -23.88 -5.61
CA SER A 71 -6.50 -25.24 -5.56
C SER A 71 -5.79 -25.63 -6.87
N THR A 72 -6.33 -25.20 -8.01
CA THR A 72 -5.72 -25.38 -9.33
C THR A 72 -4.36 -24.69 -9.44
N ASN A 73 -4.25 -23.44 -8.99
CA ASN A 73 -3.00 -22.69 -9.07
C ASN A 73 -1.92 -23.25 -8.12
N LEU A 74 -2.31 -23.58 -6.90
CA LEU A 74 -1.41 -24.22 -5.93
C LEU A 74 -0.89 -25.56 -6.45
N LYS A 75 -1.79 -26.37 -7.03
CA LYS A 75 -1.39 -27.65 -7.62
C LYS A 75 -0.44 -27.45 -8.79
N ARG A 76 -0.66 -26.43 -9.62
CA ARG A 76 0.21 -26.08 -10.75
C ARG A 76 1.64 -25.79 -10.30
N TYR A 77 1.86 -24.90 -9.34
CA TYR A 77 3.22 -24.57 -8.90
C TYR A 77 3.88 -25.69 -8.09
N GLN A 78 3.12 -26.49 -7.35
CA GLN A 78 3.63 -27.75 -6.80
C GLN A 78 4.14 -28.67 -7.92
N THR A 79 3.40 -28.80 -9.02
CA THR A 79 3.81 -29.60 -10.18
C THR A 79 5.03 -29.01 -10.89
N TYR A 80 5.12 -27.69 -11.08
CA TYR A 80 6.28 -27.04 -11.72
C TYR A 80 7.57 -27.22 -10.91
N SER A 81 7.51 -27.06 -9.59
CA SER A 81 8.63 -27.40 -8.71
C SER A 81 9.06 -28.85 -8.89
N SER A 82 8.10 -29.78 -8.91
CA SER A 82 8.38 -31.21 -9.12
C SER A 82 9.07 -31.47 -10.46
N LEU A 83 8.60 -30.86 -11.56
CA LEU A 83 9.20 -30.99 -12.89
C LEU A 83 10.65 -30.48 -12.91
N ALA A 84 10.92 -29.31 -12.31
CA ALA A 84 12.28 -28.77 -12.22
C ALA A 84 13.19 -29.69 -11.41
N ARG A 85 12.74 -30.17 -10.24
CA ARG A 85 13.53 -31.09 -9.40
C ARG A 85 13.78 -32.43 -10.09
N THR A 86 12.82 -32.96 -10.86
CA THR A 86 13.03 -34.16 -11.69
C THR A 86 14.04 -33.91 -12.81
N ALA A 87 14.04 -32.72 -13.41
CA ALA A 87 14.94 -32.40 -14.52
C ALA A 87 16.39 -32.21 -14.08
N PHE A 88 16.62 -31.57 -12.92
CA PHE A 88 17.95 -31.17 -12.45
C PHE A 88 18.47 -31.97 -11.24
N GLY A 89 17.67 -32.90 -10.72
CA GLY A 89 17.99 -33.78 -9.58
C GLY A 89 17.28 -33.36 -8.30
N THR A 90 16.74 -34.33 -7.55
CA THR A 90 15.98 -34.05 -6.31
C THR A 90 16.84 -33.46 -5.20
N THR A 91 18.15 -33.65 -5.27
CA THR A 91 19.14 -33.10 -4.33
C THR A 91 20.04 -32.13 -5.08
N GLY A 92 20.01 -30.85 -4.68
CA GLY A 92 20.89 -29.81 -5.24
C GLY A 92 20.30 -28.98 -6.39
N SER A 93 19.08 -29.29 -6.89
CA SER A 93 18.42 -28.39 -7.84
C SER A 93 17.81 -27.18 -7.14
N THR A 94 18.04 -25.98 -7.67
CA THR A 94 17.42 -24.74 -7.17
C THR A 94 16.12 -24.44 -7.92
N VAL A 95 15.04 -24.25 -7.18
CA VAL A 95 13.75 -23.77 -7.69
C VAL A 95 13.52 -22.37 -7.12
N ILE A 96 13.37 -21.39 -8.00
CA ILE A 96 12.99 -20.03 -7.63
C ILE A 96 11.63 -19.72 -8.23
N PHE A 97 10.73 -19.16 -7.42
CA PHE A 97 9.45 -18.62 -7.89
C PHE A 97 9.49 -17.11 -7.85
N ASN A 98 9.19 -16.47 -8.97
CA ASN A 98 9.02 -15.02 -9.05
C ASN A 98 7.57 -14.62 -9.28
N PRO A 99 6.81 -14.38 -8.19
CA PRO A 99 5.52 -13.70 -8.28
C PRO A 99 5.64 -12.17 -8.34
N GLY A 100 6.80 -11.59 -8.00
CA GLY A 100 7.01 -10.15 -7.84
C GLY A 100 6.28 -9.52 -6.64
N THR A 101 5.57 -10.33 -5.84
CA THR A 101 4.70 -9.88 -4.76
C THR A 101 4.58 -10.93 -3.64
N ALA A 102 3.91 -10.54 -2.56
CA ALA A 102 3.61 -11.42 -1.43
C ALA A 102 2.74 -12.60 -1.87
N VAL A 103 3.12 -13.81 -1.43
CA VAL A 103 2.39 -15.06 -1.72
C VAL A 103 2.08 -15.86 -0.47
N ASP A 104 1.13 -16.79 -0.61
CA ASP A 104 0.79 -17.78 0.41
C ASP A 104 2.01 -18.62 0.82
N ALA A 105 2.13 -18.91 2.12
CA ALA A 105 3.27 -19.62 2.70
C ALA A 105 3.53 -21.00 2.05
N ARG A 106 2.54 -21.64 1.42
CA ARG A 106 2.71 -22.93 0.74
C ARG A 106 3.69 -22.87 -0.42
N PHE A 107 3.85 -21.73 -1.09
CA PHE A 107 4.83 -21.57 -2.17
C PHE A 107 6.27 -21.82 -1.69
N PHE A 108 6.57 -21.46 -0.43
CA PHE A 108 7.87 -21.69 0.20
C PHE A 108 8.14 -23.16 0.51
N ASN A 109 7.13 -24.03 0.48
CA ASN A 109 7.34 -25.48 0.59
C ASN A 109 7.82 -26.10 -0.74
N TRP A 110 7.67 -25.38 -1.85
CA TRP A 110 7.95 -25.89 -3.19
C TRP A 110 9.15 -25.19 -3.83
N ALA A 111 9.47 -23.96 -3.41
CA ALA A 111 10.64 -23.23 -3.86
C ALA A 111 11.75 -23.21 -2.81
N ASP A 112 12.99 -23.05 -3.28
CA ASP A 112 14.16 -22.77 -2.44
C ASP A 112 14.23 -21.27 -2.13
N LEU A 113 13.89 -20.43 -3.11
CA LEU A 113 13.68 -18.98 -2.95
C LEU A 113 12.37 -18.53 -3.60
N VAL A 114 11.71 -17.55 -2.98
CA VAL A 114 10.56 -16.85 -3.55
C VAL A 114 10.92 -15.38 -3.68
N MET A 115 10.82 -14.80 -4.88
CA MET A 115 10.93 -13.36 -5.08
C MET A 115 9.70 -12.70 -4.48
N TYR A 116 9.80 -12.35 -3.20
CA TYR A 116 8.66 -11.87 -2.42
C TYR A 116 8.41 -10.39 -2.62
N TYR A 117 9.44 -9.66 -3.05
CA TYR A 117 9.38 -8.24 -3.31
C TYR A 117 10.23 -7.92 -4.54
N GLU A 118 9.63 -7.23 -5.50
CA GLU A 118 10.29 -6.73 -6.71
C GLU A 118 9.63 -5.41 -7.10
N SER A 119 10.25 -4.28 -6.72
CA SER A 119 9.77 -2.94 -7.13
C SER A 119 10.89 -1.91 -7.04
N ALA A 120 10.55 -0.66 -7.34
CA ALA A 120 11.41 0.50 -7.14
C ALA A 120 11.75 0.66 -5.65
N TYR A 121 12.95 1.16 -5.36
CA TYR A 121 13.39 1.44 -3.99
C TYR A 121 12.50 2.48 -3.30
N ALA A 122 11.90 3.41 -4.04
CA ALA A 122 10.97 4.39 -3.49
C ALA A 122 9.74 3.74 -2.81
N ASP A 123 9.39 2.52 -3.22
CA ASP A 123 8.26 1.76 -2.67
C ASP A 123 8.65 0.82 -1.53
N TYR A 124 9.96 0.67 -1.29
CA TYR A 124 10.49 -0.36 -0.43
C TYR A 124 10.27 -0.06 1.04
N SER A 125 9.61 -0.99 1.72
CA SER A 125 9.43 -1.00 3.16
C SER A 125 9.63 -2.40 3.71
N THR A 126 10.40 -2.54 4.80
CA THR A 126 10.58 -3.81 5.50
C THR A 126 9.25 -4.40 6.01
N SER A 127 8.20 -3.59 6.13
CA SER A 127 6.85 -4.02 6.48
C SER A 127 6.17 -4.90 5.42
N GLN A 128 6.60 -4.79 4.16
CA GLN A 128 6.12 -5.61 3.05
C GLN A 128 6.78 -6.99 3.01
N LEU A 129 7.82 -7.20 3.83
CA LEU A 129 8.53 -8.47 3.89
C LEU A 129 7.84 -9.46 4.82
N PRO A 130 8.09 -10.78 4.67
CA PRO A 130 7.52 -11.76 5.58
C PRO A 130 7.95 -11.49 7.02
N LYS A 131 6.97 -11.33 7.92
CA LYS A 131 7.24 -11.21 9.36
C LYS A 131 7.81 -12.50 9.96
N ASN A 132 7.53 -13.64 9.32
CA ASN A 132 8.09 -14.92 9.71
C ASN A 132 9.53 -15.02 9.20
N ALA A 133 10.49 -15.09 10.12
CA ALA A 133 11.92 -15.15 9.80
C ALA A 133 12.31 -16.33 8.90
N GLN A 134 11.63 -17.48 8.99
CA GLN A 134 11.91 -18.63 8.12
C GLN A 134 11.45 -18.37 6.69
N LEU A 135 10.33 -17.66 6.50
CA LEU A 135 9.87 -17.26 5.17
C LEU A 135 10.76 -16.15 4.60
N LEU A 136 11.16 -15.18 5.43
CA LEU A 136 12.09 -14.13 5.02
C LEU A 136 13.44 -14.71 4.58
N ALA A 137 13.99 -15.68 5.33
CA ALA A 137 15.23 -16.38 4.98
C ALA A 137 15.13 -17.17 3.66
N LYS A 138 13.91 -17.43 3.17
CA LYS A 138 13.63 -18.04 1.86
C LYS A 138 13.10 -17.03 0.83
N SER A 139 13.17 -15.74 1.13
CA SER A 139 12.71 -14.68 0.25
C SER A 139 13.88 -14.01 -0.47
N ALA A 140 13.68 -13.72 -1.75
CA ALA A 140 14.53 -12.86 -2.55
C ALA A 140 13.88 -11.47 -2.67
N ILE A 141 14.68 -10.42 -2.49
CA ILE A 141 14.24 -9.02 -2.48
C ILE A 141 14.96 -8.26 -3.60
N ILE A 142 14.22 -7.74 -4.57
CA ILE A 142 14.73 -6.85 -5.64
C ILE A 142 14.30 -5.41 -5.36
N ASN A 143 15.28 -4.50 -5.35
CA ASN A 143 15.05 -3.07 -5.40
C ASN A 143 15.75 -2.47 -6.63
N HIS A 144 14.99 -2.01 -7.61
CA HIS A 144 15.54 -1.21 -8.72
C HIS A 144 15.31 0.29 -8.47
N SER A 145 15.74 1.16 -9.39
CA SER A 145 15.63 2.62 -9.25
C SER A 145 16.15 3.13 -7.89
N PHE A 146 17.22 2.53 -7.39
CA PHE A 146 17.85 2.93 -6.12
C PHE A 146 18.47 4.33 -6.25
N PRO A 147 18.46 5.16 -5.18
CA PRO A 147 19.06 6.49 -5.21
C PRO A 147 20.52 6.44 -5.69
N THR A 148 20.93 7.39 -6.52
CA THR A 148 22.28 7.47 -7.07
C THR A 148 23.16 8.45 -6.29
N GLY A 149 24.48 8.36 -6.51
CA GLY A 149 25.46 9.31 -5.97
C GLY A 149 25.47 9.33 -4.43
N SER A 150 25.70 10.50 -3.84
CA SER A 150 25.90 10.59 -2.38
C SER A 150 24.68 10.17 -1.54
N ALA A 151 23.47 10.23 -2.09
CA ALA A 151 22.27 9.73 -1.42
C ALA A 151 22.25 8.19 -1.43
N GLY A 152 22.57 7.59 -2.58
CA GLY A 152 22.73 6.15 -2.77
C GLY A 152 23.74 5.53 -1.82
N SER A 153 24.98 6.02 -1.85
CA SER A 153 26.06 5.47 -1.02
C SER A 153 25.79 5.58 0.48
N LYS A 154 25.01 6.57 0.93
CA LYS A 154 24.58 6.67 2.35
C LYS A 154 23.47 5.68 2.68
N GLN A 155 22.56 5.45 1.75
CA GLN A 155 21.37 4.65 1.98
C GLN A 155 21.61 3.15 1.80
N LEU A 156 22.53 2.77 0.90
CA LEU A 156 22.81 1.37 0.57
C LEU A 156 23.22 0.52 1.79
N PRO A 157 24.19 0.94 2.64
CA PRO A 157 24.54 0.17 3.83
C PRO A 157 23.38 0.09 4.83
N VAL A 158 22.58 1.14 4.94
CA VAL A 158 21.40 1.19 5.83
C VAL A 158 20.35 0.18 5.40
N THR A 159 20.09 0.09 4.09
CA THR A 159 19.13 -0.85 3.51
C THR A 159 19.62 -2.29 3.60
N LEU A 160 20.91 -2.55 3.32
CA LEU A 160 21.46 -3.90 3.30
C LEU A 160 21.63 -4.51 4.70
N LYS A 161 22.02 -3.72 5.70
CA LYS A 161 22.33 -4.21 7.05
C LYS A 161 21.25 -5.10 7.69
N PRO A 162 19.95 -4.76 7.64
CA PRO A 162 18.90 -5.65 8.15
C PRO A 162 18.49 -6.74 7.15
N LEU A 163 18.67 -6.51 5.86
CA LEU A 163 18.20 -7.41 4.80
C LEU A 163 19.11 -8.62 4.60
N VAL A 164 20.41 -8.37 4.41
CA VAL A 164 21.37 -9.40 4.04
C VAL A 164 21.42 -10.57 5.03
N PRO A 165 21.48 -10.36 6.36
CA PRO A 165 21.52 -11.49 7.29
C PRO A 165 20.17 -12.20 7.47
N ALA A 166 19.05 -11.58 7.06
CA ALA A 166 17.71 -12.08 7.32
C ALA A 166 17.04 -12.74 6.10
N SER A 167 17.39 -12.29 4.89
CA SER A 167 16.79 -12.74 3.63
C SER A 167 17.62 -13.79 2.92
N GLY A 168 16.98 -14.54 2.01
CA GLY A 168 17.66 -15.58 1.24
C GLY A 168 18.48 -15.03 0.07
N ALA A 169 18.04 -13.91 -0.53
CA ALA A 169 18.78 -13.20 -1.57
C ALA A 169 18.36 -11.72 -1.64
N VAL A 170 19.29 -10.87 -2.08
CA VAL A 170 19.02 -9.46 -2.39
C VAL A 170 19.62 -9.10 -3.74
N TYR A 171 18.95 -8.21 -4.47
CA TYR A 171 19.48 -7.55 -5.64
C TYR A 171 19.06 -6.08 -5.60
N ILE A 172 20.03 -5.18 -5.59
CA ILE A 172 19.79 -3.74 -5.59
C ILE A 172 20.50 -3.13 -6.79
N THR A 173 19.78 -2.30 -7.55
CA THR A 173 20.36 -1.52 -8.64
C THR A 173 19.85 -0.09 -8.64
N ASP A 174 20.78 0.82 -8.89
CA ASP A 174 20.62 2.25 -9.11
C ASP A 174 20.23 2.59 -10.57
N LEU A 175 20.02 1.58 -11.41
CA LEU A 175 19.40 1.76 -12.72
C LEU A 175 17.93 2.09 -12.55
N ASP A 176 17.51 3.16 -13.23
CA ASP A 176 16.13 3.59 -13.25
C ASP A 176 15.32 2.86 -14.33
N ILE A 177 14.25 2.18 -13.91
CA ILE A 177 13.35 1.40 -14.77
C ILE A 177 12.65 2.24 -15.83
N ASP A 178 12.45 3.53 -15.57
CA ASP A 178 11.85 4.44 -16.55
C ASP A 178 12.83 4.84 -17.66
N GLN A 179 14.13 4.57 -17.48
CA GLN A 179 15.18 4.96 -18.42
C GLN A 179 15.77 3.78 -19.18
N VAL A 180 15.89 2.63 -18.52
CA VAL A 180 16.57 1.45 -19.07
C VAL A 180 15.96 0.16 -18.54
N ASP A 181 16.15 -0.93 -19.25
CA ASP A 181 15.95 -2.27 -18.69
C ASP A 181 16.97 -2.50 -17.57
N VAL A 182 16.50 -2.43 -16.33
CA VAL A 182 17.28 -2.53 -15.09
C VAL A 182 17.93 -3.89 -14.91
N TYR A 183 17.49 -4.92 -15.64
CA TYR A 183 18.04 -6.27 -15.58
C TYR A 183 19.02 -6.57 -16.72
N SER A 184 19.14 -5.68 -17.70
CA SER A 184 19.99 -5.87 -18.88
C SER A 184 21.48 -5.55 -18.66
N LYS A 185 21.83 -4.80 -17.60
CA LYS A 185 23.19 -4.35 -17.31
C LYS A 185 23.40 -4.06 -15.83
N PHE A 186 24.63 -3.76 -15.44
CA PHE A 186 24.96 -3.33 -14.09
C PHE A 186 25.01 -1.80 -14.02
N GLY A 187 24.41 -1.23 -12.97
CA GLY A 187 24.52 0.20 -12.68
C GLY A 187 25.87 0.58 -12.06
N PRO A 188 26.18 1.89 -12.00
CA PRO A 188 27.50 2.37 -11.54
C PRO A 188 27.88 1.89 -10.14
N ASP A 189 26.91 1.73 -9.23
CA ASP A 189 27.18 1.33 -7.84
C ASP A 189 27.21 -0.19 -7.61
N TRP A 190 27.15 -1.00 -8.68
CA TRP A 190 27.12 -2.48 -8.59
C TRP A 190 28.26 -3.09 -7.77
N GLN A 191 29.49 -2.56 -7.92
CA GLN A 191 30.64 -3.08 -7.19
C GLN A 191 30.55 -2.81 -5.68
N GLU A 192 30.00 -1.65 -5.29
CA GLU A 192 29.79 -1.27 -3.89
C GLU A 192 28.71 -2.17 -3.27
N PHE A 193 27.60 -2.38 -3.98
CA PHE A 193 26.55 -3.32 -3.56
C PHE A 193 27.10 -4.73 -3.29
N VAL A 194 27.85 -5.32 -4.23
CA VAL A 194 28.41 -6.67 -4.06
C VAL A 194 29.36 -6.73 -2.86
N LYS A 195 30.19 -5.70 -2.67
CA LYS A 195 31.12 -5.60 -1.54
C LYS A 195 30.38 -5.55 -0.20
N ASP A 196 29.34 -4.72 -0.10
CA ASP A 196 28.57 -4.57 1.14
C ASP A 196 27.79 -5.83 1.50
N VAL A 197 27.18 -6.49 0.50
CA VAL A 197 26.53 -7.80 0.70
C VAL A 197 27.53 -8.84 1.20
N ALA A 198 28.74 -8.89 0.63
CA ALA A 198 29.77 -9.84 1.06
C ALA A 198 30.24 -9.58 2.51
N GLN A 199 30.34 -8.31 2.93
CA GLN A 199 30.70 -7.95 4.30
C GLN A 199 29.61 -8.34 5.31
N LEU A 200 28.35 -8.14 4.95
CA LEU A 200 27.20 -8.42 5.82
C LEU A 200 26.81 -9.91 5.85
N GLY A 201 27.05 -10.65 4.77
CA GLY A 201 26.73 -12.09 4.67
C GLY A 201 27.72 -13.02 5.39
N GLY A 202 28.88 -12.51 5.84
CA GLY A 202 29.90 -13.28 6.56
C GLY A 202 29.55 -13.62 8.01
N THR A 203 28.52 -13.02 8.59
CA THR A 203 28.02 -13.33 9.94
C THR A 203 26.89 -14.35 9.86
N GLN A 204 27.11 -15.57 10.39
CA GLN A 204 26.06 -16.59 10.56
C GLN A 204 24.81 -16.01 11.25
N PRO A 205 23.61 -16.52 10.96
CA PRO A 205 22.37 -16.05 11.56
C PRO A 205 22.39 -16.38 13.07
N SER A 206 22.69 -15.39 13.90
CA SER A 206 22.49 -15.49 15.33
C SER A 206 20.99 -15.58 15.61
N THR A 207 20.59 -16.66 16.26
CA THR A 207 19.23 -16.97 16.73
C THR A 207 18.72 -16.02 17.84
N GLY A 208 19.13 -14.76 17.83
CA GLY A 208 18.84 -13.80 18.89
C GLY A 208 19.10 -12.33 18.54
N VAL A 209 19.22 -11.95 17.27
CA VAL A 209 19.21 -10.53 16.91
C VAL A 209 17.77 -10.04 16.94
N GLN A 210 17.40 -9.41 18.05
CA GLN A 210 16.32 -8.44 18.04
C GLN A 210 16.76 -7.34 17.07
N LEU A 211 16.12 -7.31 15.90
CA LEU A 211 16.34 -6.28 14.90
C LEU A 211 16.32 -4.92 15.62
N PRO A 212 17.33 -4.05 15.46
CA PRO A 212 17.17 -2.68 15.90
C PRO A 212 15.93 -2.16 15.18
N VAL A 213 14.90 -1.83 15.98
CA VAL A 213 13.74 -1.09 15.51
C VAL A 213 14.30 0.27 15.10
N THR A 214 14.69 0.41 13.83
CA THR A 214 14.66 1.71 13.18
C THR A 214 13.22 2.16 13.33
N THR A 215 13.00 3.12 14.21
CA THR A 215 11.69 3.73 14.42
C THR A 215 11.19 4.10 13.02
N PRO A 216 10.05 3.55 12.56
CA PRO A 216 9.54 3.87 11.24
C PRO A 216 9.45 5.39 11.13
N ALA A 217 9.79 5.96 9.97
CA ALA A 217 9.01 7.11 9.55
C ALA A 217 7.55 6.66 9.66
N PRO A 218 6.69 7.39 10.39
CA PRO A 218 5.37 6.90 10.76
C PRO A 218 4.66 6.39 9.51
N THR A 219 4.23 5.13 9.53
CA THR A 219 3.36 4.58 8.47
C THR A 219 2.24 5.61 8.26
N ALA A 220 2.15 6.19 7.06
CA ALA A 220 1.13 7.21 6.79
C ALA A 220 -0.24 6.60 7.14
N LYS A 221 -0.92 7.21 8.11
CA LYS A 221 -2.22 6.74 8.59
C LYS A 221 -3.26 7.03 7.52
N THR A 222 -4.23 6.13 7.37
CA THR A 222 -5.40 6.42 6.53
C THR A 222 -6.17 7.58 7.15
N LYS A 223 -6.43 8.62 6.38
CA LYS A 223 -7.21 9.79 6.81
C LYS A 223 -8.70 9.49 6.70
N VAL A 224 -9.51 10.23 7.45
CA VAL A 224 -10.95 10.27 7.21
C VAL A 224 -11.24 11.46 6.31
N ILE A 225 -11.69 11.22 5.08
CA ILE A 225 -12.09 12.30 4.15
C ILE A 225 -13.56 12.62 4.37
N VAL A 226 -13.92 13.91 4.52
CA VAL A 226 -15.26 14.32 4.94
C VAL A 226 -15.78 15.43 4.04
N PRO A 227 -16.79 15.14 3.22
CA PRO A 227 -17.63 16.15 2.58
C PRO A 227 -18.42 16.96 3.63
N LEU A 228 -18.04 18.21 3.89
CA LEU A 228 -18.76 19.11 4.81
C LEU A 228 -19.73 20.00 4.01
N TYR A 229 -20.66 19.36 3.30
CA TYR A 229 -21.58 20.03 2.36
C TYR A 229 -22.87 20.48 3.05
N SER A 230 -23.08 20.04 4.29
CA SER A 230 -24.19 20.44 5.12
C SER A 230 -23.94 21.78 5.81
N TRP A 231 -24.99 22.57 5.95
CA TRP A 231 -24.96 23.76 6.78
C TRP A 231 -24.85 23.39 8.26
N SER A 232 -23.94 24.02 9.00
CA SER A 232 -23.82 23.84 10.45
C SER A 232 -23.36 25.12 11.13
N ASP A 233 -24.27 25.81 11.82
CA ASP A 233 -23.98 27.03 12.58
C ASP A 233 -23.05 26.76 13.78
N LYS A 234 -23.09 25.54 14.30
CA LYS A 234 -22.24 25.00 15.38
C LYS A 234 -20.95 24.32 14.88
N CYS A 235 -20.61 24.46 13.60
CA CYS A 235 -19.36 23.94 13.03
C CYS A 235 -19.21 22.42 13.12
N TRP A 236 -20.25 21.67 12.75
CA TRP A 236 -20.29 20.20 12.71
C TRP A 236 -19.93 19.54 14.04
N PRO A 237 -20.81 19.62 15.06
CA PRO A 237 -20.55 19.05 16.39
C PRO A 237 -20.15 17.57 16.38
N GLU A 238 -20.73 16.76 15.49
CA GLU A 238 -20.45 15.33 15.36
C GLU A 238 -18.99 15.08 14.91
N LEU A 239 -18.47 15.91 13.99
CA LEU A 239 -17.06 15.87 13.61
C LEU A 239 -16.16 16.28 14.79
N GLN A 240 -16.53 17.33 15.52
CA GLN A 240 -15.76 17.79 16.68
C GLN A 240 -15.72 16.73 17.79
N GLU A 241 -16.84 16.06 18.06
CA GLU A 241 -16.93 14.95 19.00
C GLU A 241 -16.04 13.78 18.56
N ALA A 242 -16.11 13.39 17.28
CA ALA A 242 -15.30 12.30 16.74
C ALA A 242 -13.80 12.60 16.84
N ALA A 243 -13.41 13.84 16.52
CA ALA A 243 -12.02 14.31 16.64
C ALA A 243 -11.55 14.34 18.10
N ALA A 244 -12.39 14.80 19.03
CA ALA A 244 -12.07 14.83 20.45
C ALA A 244 -11.89 13.42 21.04
N ALA A 245 -12.72 12.46 20.62
CA ALA A 245 -12.62 11.06 21.01
C ALA A 245 -11.42 10.34 20.37
N ASN A 246 -10.93 10.83 19.21
CA ASN A 246 -9.87 10.20 18.42
C ASN A 246 -8.74 11.19 18.08
N PRO A 247 -8.00 11.72 19.06
CA PRO A 247 -7.07 12.84 18.86
C PRO A 247 -5.88 12.52 17.93
N SER A 248 -5.61 11.24 17.65
CA SER A 248 -4.53 10.81 16.76
C SER A 248 -4.98 10.60 15.29
N GLN A 249 -6.29 10.72 15.03
CA GLN A 249 -6.88 10.54 13.71
C GLN A 249 -6.76 11.84 12.91
N GLN A 250 -6.30 11.72 11.67
CA GLN A 250 -6.21 12.83 10.73
C GLN A 250 -7.40 12.83 9.76
N PHE A 251 -7.78 14.01 9.32
CA PHE A 251 -8.91 14.25 8.44
C PHE A 251 -8.50 15.01 7.18
N VAL A 252 -9.31 14.86 6.14
CA VAL A 252 -9.34 15.75 4.96
C VAL A 252 -10.75 16.31 4.89
N LEU A 253 -10.93 17.56 5.32
CA LEU A 253 -12.23 18.22 5.40
C LEU A 253 -12.47 19.04 4.14
N ILE A 254 -13.54 18.76 3.41
CA ILE A 254 -13.88 19.43 2.15
C ILE A 254 -14.98 20.46 2.43
N VAL A 255 -14.67 21.75 2.35
CA VAL A 255 -15.65 22.83 2.52
C VAL A 255 -16.24 23.24 1.17
N ASN A 256 -17.57 23.32 1.11
CA ASN A 256 -18.31 23.62 -0.11
C ASN A 256 -19.47 24.60 0.16
N PRO A 257 -19.20 25.91 0.29
CA PRO A 257 -20.24 26.88 0.62
C PRO A 257 -21.26 27.12 -0.51
N ASN A 258 -20.86 26.99 -1.77
CA ASN A 258 -21.73 27.33 -2.92
C ASN A 258 -21.33 26.59 -4.22
N SER A 259 -21.13 25.27 -4.17
CA SER A 259 -20.54 24.51 -5.29
C SER A 259 -19.22 25.14 -5.78
N GLY A 260 -18.44 25.64 -4.83
CA GLY A 260 -17.38 26.63 -5.02
C GLY A 260 -17.26 27.56 -3.81
N PRO A 261 -16.36 28.57 -3.87
CA PRO A 261 -16.07 29.46 -2.76
C PRO A 261 -17.16 30.52 -2.52
N THR A 262 -17.08 31.17 -1.35
CA THR A 262 -17.83 32.40 -1.01
C THR A 262 -16.85 33.47 -0.55
N LEU A 263 -17.29 34.73 -0.50
CA LEU A 263 -16.57 35.84 0.15
C LEU A 263 -17.32 36.37 1.37
N ASP A 264 -18.45 35.75 1.73
CA ASP A 264 -19.24 36.13 2.89
C ASP A 264 -18.60 35.55 4.18
N PRO A 265 -18.00 36.39 5.05
CA PRO A 265 -17.37 35.92 6.28
C PRO A 265 -18.39 35.41 7.32
N THR A 266 -19.68 35.67 7.11
CA THR A 266 -20.75 35.14 7.97
C THR A 266 -21.17 33.72 7.60
N ASN A 267 -20.64 33.17 6.50
CA ASN A 267 -20.89 31.79 6.10
C ASN A 267 -20.15 30.81 7.04
N PRO A 268 -20.84 29.79 7.61
CA PRO A 268 -20.24 28.78 8.48
C PRO A 268 -19.10 28.02 7.86
N SER A 269 -19.15 27.69 6.56
CA SER A 269 -18.02 27.05 5.86
C SER A 269 -16.74 27.88 5.91
N MET A 270 -16.85 29.18 6.20
CA MET A 270 -15.74 30.09 6.36
C MET A 270 -15.39 30.31 7.84
N TYR A 271 -16.34 30.75 8.68
CA TYR A 271 -16.03 31.06 10.08
C TYR A 271 -15.73 29.84 10.94
N CYS A 272 -16.16 28.64 10.54
CA CYS A 272 -15.85 27.40 11.24
C CYS A 272 -14.44 26.89 10.98
N VAL A 273 -13.76 27.32 9.92
CA VAL A 273 -12.39 26.89 9.59
C VAL A 273 -11.42 27.03 10.77
N PRO A 274 -11.26 28.19 11.43
CA PRO A 274 -10.37 28.30 12.57
C PRO A 274 -10.80 27.47 13.79
N ILE A 275 -12.11 27.24 13.97
CA ILE A 275 -12.64 26.39 15.04
C ILE A 275 -12.22 24.95 14.79
N LEU A 276 -12.50 24.42 13.59
CA LEU A 276 -12.12 23.07 13.20
C LEU A 276 -10.60 22.88 13.25
N ARG A 277 -9.82 23.84 12.77
CA ARG A 277 -8.36 23.81 12.81
C ARG A 277 -7.81 23.67 14.24
N SER A 278 -8.47 24.25 15.24
CA SER A 278 -8.10 24.06 16.65
C SER A 278 -8.42 22.67 17.19
N LYS A 279 -9.41 21.98 16.60
CA LYS A 279 -9.83 20.62 16.99
C LYS A 279 -9.02 19.55 16.28
N VAL A 280 -8.59 19.80 15.05
CA VAL A 280 -7.88 18.85 14.19
C VAL A 280 -6.62 19.48 13.57
N PRO A 281 -5.61 19.85 14.38
CA PRO A 281 -4.46 20.65 13.93
C PRO A 281 -3.60 19.98 12.84
N ASP A 282 -3.56 18.64 12.80
CA ASP A 282 -2.77 17.86 11.83
C ASP A 282 -3.59 17.43 10.60
N SER A 283 -4.78 18.01 10.41
CA SER A 283 -5.70 17.69 9.32
C SER A 283 -5.70 18.76 8.23
N SER A 284 -6.06 18.36 7.01
CA SER A 284 -6.20 19.29 5.88
C SER A 284 -7.63 19.80 5.80
N ILE A 285 -7.81 21.11 5.62
CA ILE A 285 -9.09 21.72 5.28
C ILE A 285 -8.97 22.31 3.86
N ILE A 286 -9.72 21.78 2.90
CA ILE A 286 -9.59 22.07 1.48
C ILE A 286 -10.91 22.57 0.87
N GLY A 287 -10.82 23.42 -0.15
CA GLY A 287 -11.98 23.99 -0.85
C GLY A 287 -12.45 23.12 -2.01
N TYR A 288 -13.77 22.99 -2.19
CA TYR A 288 -14.38 22.29 -3.31
C TYR A 288 -14.37 23.15 -4.59
N VAL A 289 -13.93 22.58 -5.71
CA VAL A 289 -13.96 23.23 -7.03
C VAL A 289 -14.50 22.26 -8.08
N ARG A 290 -15.60 22.62 -8.72
CA ARG A 290 -16.23 21.81 -9.77
C ARG A 290 -15.52 21.97 -11.12
N THR A 291 -15.24 20.89 -11.83
CA THR A 291 -14.55 20.93 -13.14
C THR A 291 -15.40 20.50 -14.34
N THR A 292 -16.60 19.94 -14.11
CA THR A 292 -17.55 19.54 -15.17
C THR A 292 -16.91 18.62 -16.20
N TYR A 293 -16.18 17.60 -15.73
CA TYR A 293 -15.49 16.61 -16.56
C TYR A 293 -14.52 17.22 -17.60
N GLY A 294 -13.97 18.39 -17.26
CA GLY A 294 -13.05 19.15 -18.10
C GLY A 294 -13.73 20.25 -18.93
N ASP A 295 -15.06 20.35 -18.93
CA ASP A 295 -15.79 21.33 -19.75
C ASP A 295 -15.87 22.72 -19.12
N ARG A 296 -15.64 22.84 -17.81
CA ARG A 296 -15.60 24.16 -17.16
C ARG A 296 -14.36 24.93 -17.60
N ALA A 297 -14.54 26.22 -17.92
CA ALA A 297 -13.45 27.08 -18.34
C ALA A 297 -12.33 27.11 -17.28
N SER A 298 -11.08 26.89 -17.73
CA SER A 298 -9.92 26.88 -16.84
C SER A 298 -9.72 28.21 -16.09
N SER A 299 -10.15 29.33 -16.68
CA SER A 299 -10.17 30.64 -16.01
C SER A 299 -11.09 30.67 -14.79
N ASP A 300 -12.25 30.02 -14.87
CA ASP A 300 -13.23 30.00 -13.78
C ASP A 300 -12.78 29.06 -12.66
N VAL A 301 -12.16 27.94 -13.02
CA VAL A 301 -11.50 27.05 -12.05
C VAL A 301 -10.37 27.78 -11.33
N ALA A 302 -9.53 28.52 -12.08
CA ALA A 302 -8.46 29.33 -11.48
C ALA A 302 -9.02 30.43 -10.56
N ALA A 303 -10.10 31.09 -10.95
CA ALA A 303 -10.77 32.12 -10.15
C ALA A 303 -11.28 31.55 -8.80
N ASP A 304 -11.84 30.34 -8.80
CA ASP A 304 -12.25 29.69 -7.55
C ASP A 304 -11.06 29.39 -6.63
N ILE A 305 -9.95 28.89 -7.21
CA ILE A 305 -8.70 28.61 -6.46
C ILE A 305 -8.19 29.91 -5.82
N ASP A 306 -8.16 31.01 -6.57
CA ASP A 306 -7.73 32.32 -6.08
C ASP A 306 -8.66 32.88 -5.00
N GLN A 307 -9.97 32.66 -5.13
CA GLN A 307 -10.92 33.08 -4.12
C GLN A 307 -10.74 32.29 -2.81
N TYR A 308 -10.52 30.98 -2.86
CA TYR A 308 -10.17 30.21 -1.67
C TYR A 308 -8.83 30.63 -1.07
N LYS A 309 -7.84 30.99 -1.90
CA LYS A 309 -6.56 31.54 -1.43
C LYS A 309 -6.77 32.84 -0.66
N SER A 310 -7.69 33.71 -1.10
CA SER A 310 -7.95 35.00 -0.44
C SER A 310 -8.51 34.85 0.97
N TRP A 311 -9.09 33.69 1.33
CA TRP A 311 -9.60 33.41 2.67
C TRP A 311 -8.54 33.53 3.76
N ALA A 312 -7.26 33.37 3.41
CA ALA A 312 -6.15 33.61 4.34
C ALA A 312 -6.05 35.07 4.82
N GLY A 313 -6.63 36.03 4.11
CA GLY A 313 -6.69 37.45 4.46
C GLY A 313 -8.03 37.91 5.07
N ILE A 314 -9.05 37.05 5.10
CA ILE A 314 -10.38 37.40 5.58
C ILE A 314 -10.51 37.01 7.05
N LYS A 315 -10.69 38.01 7.92
CA LYS A 315 -10.92 37.80 9.35
C LYS A 315 -12.36 37.34 9.56
N VAL A 316 -12.51 36.15 10.12
CA VAL A 316 -13.82 35.55 10.45
C VAL A 316 -14.11 35.52 11.94
N ASN A 317 -13.11 35.84 12.76
CA ASN A 317 -13.28 36.07 14.19
C ASN A 317 -12.67 37.42 14.56
N ALA A 318 -13.53 38.37 14.94
CA ALA A 318 -13.11 39.73 15.27
C ALA A 318 -12.24 39.79 16.54
N THR A 319 -12.46 38.87 17.49
CA THR A 319 -11.76 38.83 18.78
C THR A 319 -10.36 38.26 18.65
N THR A 320 -10.19 37.15 17.93
CA THR A 320 -8.89 36.47 17.79
C THR A 320 -8.11 36.90 16.55
N GLY A 321 -8.78 37.58 15.61
CA GLY A 321 -8.20 37.91 14.30
C GLY A 321 -7.98 36.69 13.40
N ALA A 322 -8.53 35.53 13.76
CA ALA A 322 -8.36 34.30 13.01
C ALA A 322 -8.96 34.40 11.60
N THR A 323 -8.30 33.75 10.64
CA THR A 323 -8.70 33.72 9.24
C THR A 323 -9.16 32.34 8.82
N ALA A 324 -9.88 32.27 7.70
CA ALA A 324 -10.37 31.03 7.14
C ALA A 324 -9.36 30.39 6.17
N LYS A 325 -8.05 30.54 6.44
CA LYS A 325 -7.00 29.96 5.59
C LYS A 325 -7.28 28.47 5.34
N LEU A 326 -7.20 28.05 4.08
CA LEU A 326 -7.30 26.65 3.66
C LEU A 326 -5.92 26.09 3.29
N ASP A 327 -5.88 24.77 3.09
CA ASP A 327 -4.67 24.00 2.84
C ASP A 327 -4.59 23.46 1.40
N GLY A 328 -5.60 23.68 0.57
CA GLY A 328 -5.61 23.19 -0.80
C GLY A 328 -7.01 23.05 -1.41
N ILE A 329 -7.12 22.20 -2.43
CA ILE A 329 -8.32 22.10 -3.29
C ILE A 329 -8.71 20.65 -3.53
N PHE A 330 -10.02 20.40 -3.46
CA PHE A 330 -10.70 19.23 -3.94
C PHE A 330 -11.35 19.55 -5.29
N PHE A 331 -10.88 18.93 -6.37
CA PHE A 331 -11.48 19.08 -7.69
C PHE A 331 -12.52 17.99 -7.91
N ASP A 332 -13.75 18.37 -8.17
CA ASP A 332 -14.86 17.46 -8.40
C ASP A 332 -15.23 17.35 -9.88
N GLU A 333 -15.98 16.29 -10.21
CA GLU A 333 -16.36 15.93 -11.58
C GLU A 333 -15.10 15.81 -12.46
N VAL A 334 -14.05 15.15 -11.99
CA VAL A 334 -12.81 15.00 -12.77
C VAL A 334 -13.02 14.00 -13.91
N SER A 335 -12.62 14.38 -15.12
CA SER A 335 -12.69 13.48 -16.27
C SER A 335 -11.71 12.33 -16.13
N SER A 336 -12.17 11.10 -16.36
CA SER A 336 -11.28 9.94 -16.52
C SER A 336 -10.66 9.83 -17.92
N SER A 337 -11.02 10.74 -18.84
CA SER A 337 -10.48 10.75 -20.20
C SER A 337 -9.00 11.12 -20.24
N THR A 338 -8.22 10.33 -20.97
CA THR A 338 -6.76 10.45 -21.09
C THR A 338 -6.31 11.22 -22.32
N ASN A 339 -7.20 12.00 -22.94
CA ASN A 339 -6.80 12.88 -24.04
C ASN A 339 -5.82 13.95 -23.51
N THR A 340 -4.90 14.38 -24.38
CA THR A 340 -3.82 15.31 -24.00
C THR A 340 -4.34 16.59 -23.35
N THR A 341 -5.44 17.16 -23.86
CA THR A 341 -6.06 18.37 -23.32
C THR A 341 -6.51 18.20 -21.87
N ASN A 342 -7.12 17.06 -21.51
CA ASN A 342 -7.56 16.80 -20.14
C ASN A 342 -6.37 16.53 -19.21
N LEU A 343 -5.35 15.82 -19.67
CA LEU A 343 -4.14 15.57 -18.88
C LEU A 343 -3.40 16.87 -18.55
N GLU A 344 -3.13 17.71 -19.56
CA GLU A 344 -2.52 19.03 -19.38
C GLU A 344 -3.37 19.94 -18.48
N ARG A 345 -4.70 19.86 -18.60
CA ARG A 345 -5.63 20.64 -17.76
C ARG A 345 -5.53 20.26 -16.29
N TYR A 346 -5.58 18.98 -15.94
CA TYR A 346 -5.51 18.56 -14.54
C TYR A 346 -4.12 18.73 -13.93
N GLU A 347 -3.05 18.56 -14.72
CA GLU A 347 -1.70 18.96 -14.32
C GLU A 347 -1.62 20.46 -13.99
N SER A 348 -2.21 21.31 -14.85
CA SER A 348 -2.27 22.75 -14.65
C SER A 348 -3.03 23.12 -13.37
N PHE A 349 -4.17 22.48 -13.12
CA PHE A 349 -4.96 22.71 -11.91
C PHE A 349 -4.21 22.35 -10.63
N ALA A 350 -3.51 21.21 -10.60
CA ALA A 350 -2.65 20.85 -9.47
C ALA A 350 -1.54 21.91 -9.27
N THR A 351 -0.90 22.35 -10.35
CA THR A 351 0.14 23.39 -10.31
C THR A 351 -0.39 24.72 -9.76
N LEU A 352 -1.58 25.14 -10.19
CA LEU A 352 -2.24 26.35 -9.66
C LEU A 352 -2.51 26.24 -8.16
N THR A 353 -3.01 25.09 -7.68
CA THR A 353 -3.21 24.86 -6.25
C THR A 353 -1.90 24.93 -5.48
N ARG A 354 -0.83 24.30 -5.98
CA ARG A 354 0.50 24.33 -5.36
C ARG A 354 1.05 25.76 -5.27
N ASN A 355 0.83 26.57 -6.31
CA ASN A 355 1.22 27.98 -6.32
C ASN A 355 0.38 28.83 -5.35
N ALA A 356 -0.90 28.51 -5.18
CA ALA A 356 -1.81 29.25 -4.32
C ALA A 356 -1.57 28.99 -2.83
N PHE A 357 -1.34 27.72 -2.45
CA PHE A 357 -1.33 27.26 -1.06
C PHE A 357 0.06 26.83 -0.55
N GLY A 358 1.07 26.78 -1.42
CA GLY A 358 2.45 26.41 -1.11
C GLY A 358 2.91 25.15 -1.83
N SER A 359 4.14 25.17 -2.36
CA SER A 359 4.72 24.07 -3.15
C SER A 359 4.97 22.80 -2.35
N SER A 360 5.23 22.94 -1.04
CA SER A 360 5.29 21.84 -0.08
C SER A 360 4.22 22.06 0.99
N GLY A 361 3.27 21.14 1.12
CA GLY A 361 2.27 21.14 2.21
C GLY A 361 0.86 21.54 1.81
N SER A 362 0.60 21.88 0.55
CA SER A 362 -0.77 21.97 0.04
C SER A 362 -1.38 20.57 -0.21
N THR A 363 -2.69 20.48 -0.25
CA THR A 363 -3.42 19.23 -0.53
C THR A 363 -4.21 19.36 -1.83
N VAL A 364 -3.90 18.52 -2.82
CA VAL A 364 -4.63 18.39 -4.09
C VAL A 364 -5.38 17.06 -4.08
N VAL A 365 -6.70 17.12 -4.21
CA VAL A 365 -7.54 15.92 -4.35
C VAL A 365 -8.29 15.99 -5.68
N PHE A 366 -8.26 14.90 -6.45
CA PHE A 366 -9.09 14.75 -7.65
C PHE A 366 -10.20 13.74 -7.39
N ASN A 367 -11.44 14.12 -7.70
CA ASN A 367 -12.59 13.23 -7.66
C ASN A 367 -13.15 12.90 -9.05
N PRO A 368 -12.69 11.79 -9.64
CA PRO A 368 -13.36 11.18 -10.80
C PRO A 368 -14.52 10.26 -10.41
N GLY A 369 -14.64 9.87 -9.14
CA GLY A 369 -15.58 8.85 -8.65
C GLY A 369 -15.31 7.43 -9.19
N THR A 370 -14.22 7.24 -9.93
CA THR A 370 -13.91 6.01 -10.65
C THR A 370 -12.41 5.85 -10.93
N ALA A 371 -12.04 4.71 -11.52
CA ALA A 371 -10.66 4.44 -11.92
C ALA A 371 -10.16 5.46 -12.96
N VAL A 372 -8.92 5.90 -12.79
CA VAL A 372 -8.23 6.84 -13.69
C VAL A 372 -6.85 6.32 -14.05
N ASP A 373 -6.30 6.91 -15.11
CA ASP A 373 -4.92 6.67 -15.54
C ASP A 373 -3.92 7.06 -14.44
N THR A 374 -2.83 6.30 -14.34
CA THR A 374 -1.82 6.46 -13.27
C THR A 374 -1.17 7.85 -13.27
N ARG A 375 -1.15 8.56 -14.41
CA ARG A 375 -0.60 9.93 -14.48
C ARG A 375 -1.31 10.91 -13.56
N PHE A 376 -2.61 10.73 -13.28
CA PHE A 376 -3.34 11.58 -12.34
C PHE A 376 -2.73 11.52 -10.92
N PHE A 377 -2.15 10.38 -10.54
CA PHE A 377 -1.48 10.20 -9.26
C PHE A 377 -0.14 10.95 -9.17
N ASN A 378 0.42 11.43 -10.27
CA ASN A 378 1.63 12.28 -10.24
C ASN A 378 1.32 13.71 -9.76
N TRP A 379 0.07 14.15 -9.95
CA TRP A 379 -0.33 15.54 -9.70
C TRP A 379 -1.15 15.71 -8.43
N ALA A 380 -1.94 14.71 -8.05
CA ALA A 380 -2.76 14.74 -6.83
C ALA A 380 -2.08 14.08 -5.62
N ASP A 381 -2.43 14.53 -4.42
CA ASP A 381 -2.12 13.82 -3.17
C ASP A 381 -3.08 12.66 -2.94
N LEU A 382 -4.36 12.85 -3.28
CA LEU A 382 -5.40 11.82 -3.23
C LEU A 382 -6.24 11.80 -4.51
N ILE A 383 -6.61 10.60 -4.95
CA ILE A 383 -7.61 10.34 -5.99
C ILE A 383 -8.82 9.69 -5.30
N MET A 384 -10.00 10.28 -5.41
CA MET A 384 -11.24 9.59 -5.03
C MET A 384 -11.59 8.55 -6.09
N TYR A 385 -10.90 7.42 -5.97
CA TYR A 385 -10.85 6.36 -6.98
C TYR A 385 -12.12 5.50 -6.96
N TYR A 386 -12.78 5.41 -5.80
CA TYR A 386 -13.98 4.63 -5.63
C TYR A 386 -15.02 5.46 -4.86
N GLU A 387 -16.18 5.65 -5.45
CA GLU A 387 -17.34 6.31 -4.84
C GLU A 387 -18.61 5.58 -5.26
N SER A 388 -19.14 4.70 -4.40
CA SER A 388 -20.33 3.92 -4.74
C SER A 388 -21.03 3.33 -3.51
N ALA A 389 -22.22 2.78 -3.72
CA ALA A 389 -22.98 2.08 -2.69
C ALA A 389 -22.25 0.82 -2.17
N PHE A 390 -22.50 0.47 -0.91
CA PHE A 390 -21.96 -0.74 -0.28
C PHE A 390 -22.34 -2.03 -1.04
N ALA A 391 -23.53 -2.09 -1.63
CA ALA A 391 -23.98 -3.25 -2.42
C ALA A 391 -23.06 -3.56 -3.61
N ASP A 392 -22.36 -2.54 -4.13
CA ASP A 392 -21.41 -2.68 -5.24
C ASP A 392 -19.96 -2.84 -4.78
N TYR A 393 -19.70 -2.69 -3.48
CA TYR A 393 -18.35 -2.68 -2.93
C TYR A 393 -17.66 -4.03 -3.04
N SER A 394 -16.44 -4.00 -3.57
CA SER A 394 -15.52 -5.13 -3.59
C SER A 394 -14.09 -4.61 -3.67
N THR A 395 -13.17 -5.22 -2.92
CA THR A 395 -11.74 -4.89 -2.98
C THR A 395 -11.12 -5.11 -4.37
N SER A 396 -11.75 -5.94 -5.21
CA SER A 396 -11.36 -6.14 -6.61
C SER A 396 -11.58 -4.91 -7.50
N LYS A 397 -12.43 -3.97 -7.08
CA LYS A 397 -12.69 -2.70 -7.80
C LYS A 397 -11.76 -1.57 -7.36
N LEU A 398 -10.87 -1.83 -6.40
CA LEU A 398 -9.89 -0.87 -5.90
C LEU A 398 -8.54 -1.04 -6.62
N PRO A 399 -7.61 -0.07 -6.53
CA PRO A 399 -6.26 -0.27 -7.05
C PRO A 399 -5.62 -1.49 -6.39
N GLN A 400 -5.13 -2.42 -7.20
CA GLN A 400 -4.36 -3.57 -6.71
C GLN A 400 -2.91 -3.17 -6.40
N ASP A 401 -2.44 -2.08 -7.02
CA ASP A 401 -1.17 -1.44 -6.69
C ASP A 401 -1.29 -0.72 -5.34
N ALA A 402 -0.38 -1.05 -4.41
CA ALA A 402 -0.40 -0.53 -3.05
C ALA A 402 -0.08 0.97 -2.97
N GLN A 403 0.71 1.53 -3.88
CA GLN A 403 1.01 2.98 -3.90
C GLN A 403 -0.17 3.77 -4.44
N LEU A 404 -0.81 3.28 -5.50
CA LEU A 404 -2.05 3.86 -5.98
C LEU A 404 -3.13 3.77 -4.90
N LEU A 405 -3.23 2.65 -4.18
CA LEU A 405 -4.17 2.52 -3.05
C LEU A 405 -3.83 3.53 -1.93
N ARG A 406 -2.56 3.70 -1.56
CA ARG A 406 -2.11 4.70 -0.57
C ARG A 406 -2.42 6.15 -0.97
N LYS A 407 -2.56 6.42 -2.25
CA LYS A 407 -2.99 7.71 -2.79
C LYS A 407 -4.47 7.72 -3.19
N SER A 408 -5.24 6.72 -2.80
CA SER A 408 -6.67 6.63 -3.11
C SER A 408 -7.53 6.94 -1.89
N ALA A 409 -8.60 7.70 -2.13
CA ALA A 409 -9.72 7.87 -1.24
C ALA A 409 -10.85 6.92 -1.64
N ILE A 410 -11.35 6.14 -0.68
CA ILE A 410 -12.41 5.14 -0.88
C ILE A 410 -13.67 5.60 -0.15
N VAL A 411 -14.72 5.88 -0.92
CA VAL A 411 -16.01 6.34 -0.43
C VAL A 411 -17.06 5.25 -0.61
N VAL A 412 -17.68 4.83 0.48
CA VAL A 412 -18.75 3.84 0.48
C VAL A 412 -19.97 4.39 1.21
N HIS A 413 -21.08 4.58 0.48
CA HIS A 413 -22.35 5.03 1.05
C HIS A 413 -23.40 3.92 1.04
N SER A 414 -24.61 4.20 1.53
CA SER A 414 -25.68 3.20 1.68
C SER A 414 -25.20 1.95 2.43
N PHE A 415 -24.36 2.15 3.45
CA PHE A 415 -23.82 1.06 4.27
C PHE A 415 -24.93 0.44 5.14
N PRO A 416 -24.88 -0.87 5.45
CA PRO A 416 -25.88 -1.50 6.31
C PRO A 416 -25.96 -0.81 7.67
N THR A 417 -27.16 -0.71 8.25
CA THR A 417 -27.40 -0.11 9.57
C THR A 417 -27.56 -1.18 10.67
N GLY A 418 -27.49 -0.75 11.93
CA GLY A 418 -27.74 -1.61 13.08
C GLY A 418 -26.75 -2.77 13.18
N SER A 419 -27.20 -3.95 13.61
CA SER A 419 -26.31 -5.10 13.83
C SER A 419 -25.57 -5.58 12.58
N ALA A 420 -26.19 -5.43 11.40
CA ALA A 420 -25.54 -5.74 10.13
C ALA A 420 -24.39 -4.75 9.84
N GLY A 421 -24.61 -3.46 10.08
CA GLY A 421 -23.60 -2.41 9.98
C GLY A 421 -22.41 -2.65 10.88
N SER A 422 -22.64 -2.80 12.19
CA SER A 422 -21.58 -3.05 13.18
C SER A 422 -20.77 -4.33 12.89
N THR A 423 -21.38 -5.34 12.26
CA THR A 423 -20.65 -6.56 11.85
C THR A 423 -19.77 -6.31 10.64
N GLN A 424 -20.28 -5.55 9.66
CA GLN A 424 -19.65 -5.40 8.35
C GLN A 424 -18.60 -4.27 8.31
N LEU A 425 -18.73 -3.26 9.17
CA LEU A 425 -17.85 -2.09 9.20
C LEU A 425 -16.38 -2.48 9.47
N PRO A 426 -16.04 -3.25 10.53
CA PRO A 426 -14.65 -3.68 10.75
C PRO A 426 -14.11 -4.57 9.62
N ILE A 427 -14.95 -5.41 9.02
CA ILE A 427 -14.56 -6.29 7.90
C ILE A 427 -14.20 -5.44 6.67
N THR A 428 -14.96 -4.39 6.42
CA THR A 428 -14.79 -3.48 5.29
C THR A 428 -13.56 -2.59 5.46
N LEU A 429 -13.31 -2.10 6.69
CA LEU A 429 -12.18 -1.22 7.00
C LEU A 429 -10.83 -1.94 7.06
N LYS A 430 -10.81 -3.21 7.48
CA LYS A 430 -9.57 -3.98 7.66
C LYS A 430 -8.63 -4.01 6.45
N PRO A 431 -9.08 -4.22 5.19
CA PRO A 431 -8.19 -4.13 4.02
C PRO A 431 -7.84 -2.69 3.62
N LEU A 432 -8.57 -1.69 4.12
CA LEU A 432 -8.42 -0.28 3.72
C LEU A 432 -7.53 0.51 4.68
N VAL A 433 -7.43 0.13 5.95
CA VAL A 433 -6.72 0.90 6.99
C VAL A 433 -5.57 0.07 7.57
N PRO A 434 -4.30 0.53 7.50
CA PRO A 434 -3.80 1.82 7.01
C PRO A 434 -3.38 1.81 5.52
N ALA A 435 -3.99 0.97 4.68
CA ALA A 435 -3.52 0.71 3.32
C ALA A 435 -3.84 1.85 2.32
N SER A 436 -5.00 2.48 2.50
CA SER A 436 -5.51 3.56 1.63
C SER A 436 -5.16 4.94 2.16
N GLY A 437 -5.17 5.94 1.28
CA GLY A 437 -4.88 7.32 1.65
C GLY A 437 -5.98 7.96 2.49
N ALA A 438 -7.25 7.71 2.13
CA ALA A 438 -8.39 8.13 2.92
C ALA A 438 -9.61 7.22 2.75
N VAL A 439 -10.51 7.25 3.73
CA VAL A 439 -11.80 6.56 3.68
C VAL A 439 -12.95 7.45 4.14
N TYR A 440 -14.13 7.24 3.59
CA TYR A 440 -15.41 7.74 4.09
C TYR A 440 -16.46 6.62 3.96
N ILE A 441 -17.03 6.19 5.08
CA ILE A 441 -18.12 5.21 5.08
C ILE A 441 -19.32 5.83 5.79
N THR A 442 -20.49 5.75 5.16
CA THR A 442 -21.75 6.28 5.72
C THR A 442 -22.90 5.30 5.50
N ASP A 443 -23.71 5.12 6.54
CA ASP A 443 -24.94 4.33 6.55
C ASP A 443 -26.15 5.10 5.98
N LEU A 444 -25.95 6.34 5.55
CA LEU A 444 -26.96 7.09 4.82
C LEU A 444 -27.22 6.44 3.46
N ASP A 445 -28.50 6.17 3.18
CA ASP A 445 -28.93 5.59 1.91
C ASP A 445 -29.15 6.69 0.86
N ILE A 446 -28.37 6.64 -0.21
CA ILE A 446 -28.47 7.56 -1.36
C ILE A 446 -29.85 7.59 -2.01
N LYS A 447 -30.65 6.52 -1.84
CA LYS A 447 -32.03 6.47 -2.35
C LYS A 447 -33.01 7.29 -1.50
N GLN A 448 -32.62 7.67 -0.28
CA GLN A 448 -33.48 8.33 0.69
C GLN A 448 -33.06 9.77 0.97
N VAL A 449 -31.76 10.02 0.99
CA VAL A 449 -31.18 11.32 1.35
C VAL A 449 -29.90 11.57 0.55
N ASP A 450 -29.49 12.84 0.48
CA ASP A 450 -28.12 13.17 0.08
C ASP A 450 -27.16 12.64 1.17
N VAL A 451 -26.28 11.72 0.76
CA VAL A 451 -25.37 10.99 1.65
C VAL A 451 -24.22 11.88 2.18
N TYR A 452 -24.08 13.08 1.64
CA TYR A 452 -23.09 14.08 2.07
C TYR A 452 -23.73 15.24 2.85
N SER A 453 -25.06 15.23 3.02
CA SER A 453 -25.79 16.34 3.66
C SER A 453 -25.90 16.24 5.18
N LYS A 454 -25.39 15.16 5.80
CA LYS A 454 -25.34 14.98 7.26
C LYS A 454 -24.42 13.81 7.63
N PHE A 455 -24.16 13.64 8.92
CA PHE A 455 -23.46 12.45 9.42
C PHE A 455 -24.43 11.27 9.55
N GLY A 456 -23.94 10.09 9.21
CA GLY A 456 -24.63 8.82 9.41
C GLY A 456 -24.73 8.42 10.89
N GLY A 457 -25.59 7.46 11.21
CA GLY A 457 -25.78 6.97 12.58
C GLY A 457 -24.52 6.33 13.16
N ASP A 458 -23.71 5.71 12.30
CA ASP A 458 -22.50 4.99 12.68
C ASP A 458 -21.23 5.86 12.60
N TRP A 459 -21.36 7.18 12.39
CA TRP A 459 -20.23 8.10 12.20
C TRP A 459 -19.15 8.00 13.30
N GLN A 460 -19.57 7.98 14.57
CA GLN A 460 -18.63 7.91 15.70
C GLN A 460 -17.90 6.55 15.75
N GLU A 461 -18.62 5.45 15.45
CA GLU A 461 -18.04 4.11 15.41
C GLU A 461 -17.06 3.97 14.24
N PHE A 462 -17.41 4.49 13.07
CA PHE A 462 -16.52 4.53 11.90
C PHE A 462 -15.20 5.26 12.19
N VAL A 463 -15.24 6.49 12.73
CA VAL A 463 -14.01 7.25 13.02
C VAL A 463 -13.18 6.55 14.09
N LYS A 464 -13.84 5.99 15.11
CA LYS A 464 -13.18 5.20 16.16
C LYS A 464 -12.47 3.97 15.57
N ASP A 465 -13.12 3.22 14.68
CA ASP A 465 -12.53 2.02 14.09
C ASP A 465 -11.35 2.35 13.17
N VAL A 466 -11.44 3.41 12.37
CA VAL A 466 -10.31 3.90 11.56
C VAL A 466 -9.14 4.30 12.47
N SER A 467 -9.41 5.07 13.52
CA SER A 467 -8.42 5.48 14.52
C SER A 467 -7.76 4.29 15.22
N GLN A 468 -8.54 3.28 15.61
CA GLN A 468 -8.06 2.06 16.24
C GLN A 468 -7.22 1.21 15.29
N LEU A 469 -7.61 1.05 14.02
CA LEU A 469 -6.82 0.32 13.02
C LEU A 469 -5.50 1.04 12.70
N ASN A 470 -5.53 2.37 12.61
CA ASN A 470 -4.33 3.22 12.52
C ASN A 470 -3.45 3.14 13.78
N ALA A 471 -4.02 2.91 14.96
CA ALA A 471 -3.29 2.78 16.23
C ALA A 471 -2.83 1.34 16.54
N GLY A 472 -3.52 0.33 16.01
CA GLY A 472 -3.18 -1.09 16.16
C GLY A 472 -1.84 -1.45 15.49
N THR A 473 -1.37 -0.61 14.57
CA THR A 473 0.00 -0.64 14.05
C THR A 473 1.03 -0.05 15.03
N ALA A 474 0.62 0.85 15.94
CA ALA A 474 1.46 1.45 16.98
C ALA A 474 1.53 0.61 18.28
N ALA A 475 0.44 -0.06 18.69
CA ALA A 475 0.40 -0.87 19.92
C ALA A 475 1.22 -2.18 19.83
N THR A 476 1.43 -2.71 18.63
CA THR A 476 2.38 -3.83 18.42
C THR A 476 3.85 -3.44 18.60
N ALA A 477 4.17 -2.14 18.71
CA ALA A 477 5.54 -1.67 18.96
C ALA A 477 5.91 -1.58 20.46
N THR A 478 4.94 -1.54 21.38
CA THR A 478 5.18 -1.34 22.82
C THR A 478 5.04 -2.60 23.68
N ALA A 479 4.44 -3.70 23.18
CA ALA A 479 4.22 -4.92 23.96
C ALA A 479 5.36 -5.97 23.88
N ALA A 480 6.48 -5.66 23.21
CA ALA A 480 7.61 -6.59 23.01
C ALA A 480 8.72 -6.47 24.08
N GLY A 481 8.39 -6.08 25.31
CA GLY A 481 9.38 -5.74 26.32
C GLY A 481 9.00 -6.08 27.75
N THR A 482 8.71 -7.35 28.05
CA THR A 482 9.14 -8.11 29.26
C THR A 482 8.33 -9.40 29.39
N VAL A 483 8.95 -10.54 29.10
CA VAL A 483 8.47 -11.84 29.60
C VAL A 483 9.48 -12.26 30.67
N ASN A 484 9.09 -12.10 31.94
CA ASN A 484 9.84 -12.66 33.05
C ASN A 484 9.33 -14.08 33.30
N THR A 485 10.27 -15.04 33.30
CA THR A 485 10.07 -16.47 33.54
C THR A 485 9.63 -16.75 34.98
N LEU A 486 8.74 -17.75 35.17
CA LEU A 486 8.92 -18.89 36.10
C LEU A 486 7.67 -19.82 36.09
N ALA A 487 7.94 -21.13 35.87
CA ALA A 487 7.40 -22.35 36.53
C ALA A 487 5.94 -22.36 37.07
N THR A 488 5.08 -23.37 36.93
CA THR A 488 5.19 -24.84 36.77
C THR A 488 3.77 -25.41 36.58
N SER A 489 3.59 -26.52 35.85
CA SER A 489 2.36 -27.35 35.91
C SER A 489 2.34 -28.21 37.20
N PRO A 490 1.18 -28.75 37.65
CA PRO A 490 0.74 -30.04 37.12
C PRO A 490 -0.79 -30.34 37.09
N THR A 491 -1.15 -31.20 36.14
CA THR A 491 -2.16 -32.30 36.14
C THR A 491 -3.62 -32.12 36.64
N ALA A 492 -4.53 -32.27 35.67
CA ALA A 492 -5.68 -33.19 35.58
C ALA A 492 -6.53 -33.52 36.82
N ARG A 493 -7.86 -33.27 36.70
CA ARG A 493 -8.89 -34.25 37.08
C ARG A 493 -10.20 -34.04 36.31
N ILE A 494 -10.68 -35.13 35.70
CA ILE A 494 -12.01 -35.30 35.12
C ILE A 494 -13.04 -35.47 36.25
N THR A 495 -14.22 -34.85 36.13
CA THR A 495 -15.51 -35.48 36.49
C THR A 495 -16.68 -34.80 35.77
N ASN A 496 -17.46 -35.62 35.06
CA ASN A 496 -18.80 -35.32 34.56
C ASN A 496 -19.79 -35.09 35.72
N GLY A 497 -20.79 -34.25 35.50
CA GLY A 497 -21.94 -34.12 36.40
C GLY A 497 -23.08 -33.33 35.77
N ALA A 498 -24.13 -34.04 35.36
CA ALA A 498 -25.38 -33.48 34.87
C ALA A 498 -26.16 -32.75 35.98
N GLY A 499 -26.90 -31.70 35.65
CA GLY A 499 -27.82 -31.02 36.57
C GLY A 499 -28.77 -30.05 35.85
N ARG A 500 -30.06 -30.41 35.80
CA ARG A 500 -31.20 -29.65 35.27
C ARG A 500 -31.63 -28.48 36.19
N MET A 501 -32.51 -27.63 35.63
CA MET A 501 -33.47 -26.68 36.26
C MET A 501 -32.91 -25.30 36.63
N GLN A 502 -33.61 -24.15 36.50
CA GLN A 502 -35.04 -23.86 36.29
C GLN A 502 -35.25 -22.38 35.84
N LYS A 503 -36.44 -22.10 35.29
CA LYS A 503 -37.04 -20.80 34.93
C LYS A 503 -37.19 -19.79 36.10
N ARG A 504 -37.16 -18.48 35.79
CA ARG A 504 -38.13 -17.38 36.16
C ARG A 504 -37.53 -16.02 35.71
N MET A 505 -38.09 -15.26 34.76
CA MET A 505 -39.22 -14.30 34.81
C MET A 505 -39.17 -13.22 35.92
N TRP A 506 -38.93 -11.94 35.54
CA TRP A 506 -39.67 -10.67 35.80
C TRP A 506 -38.77 -9.46 35.42
N ARG A 507 -39.12 -8.52 34.51
CA ARG A 507 -40.06 -7.35 34.48
C ARG A 507 -39.68 -6.11 35.32
N GLY A 508 -39.74 -4.94 34.66
CA GLY A 508 -39.78 -3.57 35.19
C GLY A 508 -38.42 -2.84 35.06
N GLU A 509 -38.26 -1.72 34.38
CA GLU A 509 -39.16 -0.70 33.80
C GLU A 509 -38.60 -0.20 32.45
#